data_AF-A0A8T5QVU0-F1
#
_entry.id   AF-A0A8T5QVU0-F1
#
_cell.length_a   1.000
_cell.length_b   1.000
_cell.length_c   1.000
_cell.angle_alpha   90.00
_cell.angle_beta   90.00
_cell.angle_gamma   90.00
#
_symmetry.space_group_name_H-M   'P 1'
#
loop_
_entity.id
_entity.type
_entity.pdbx_description
1 polymer ?
#
loop_
_entity_poly.entity_id
_entity_poly.type
_entity_poly.pdbx_seq_one_letter_code
_entity_poly.pdbx_strand_id
1 'polypeptide(L)'
;MKLDEFIREFKLNRKDGTSYVSLEDLEILKNQGYSTENLLDYLCQNNNSLLHGSRSDFEDEIKPRKGKIYCANLGSIAILKSIFSNKGSTLSYDYDISENNPLKLKIKDLNENTIGENGFVYVVNNTDDFINHPEGSWQYIKYNPSLINAKIEIKRDDFNYPIYLN
;
A
#
# COMPACT_ATOMS: atom_id res chain seq x y z
N MET A 1 5.19 4.90 -21.84
CA MET A 1 3.98 5.44 -21.21
C MET A 1 4.42 6.26 -20.00
N LYS A 2 3.86 7.45 -19.80
CA LYS A 2 4.10 8.22 -18.55
C LYS A 2 3.17 7.69 -17.46
N LEU A 3 3.49 7.87 -16.17
CA LEU A 3 2.63 7.44 -15.06
C LEU A 3 1.19 7.96 -15.19
N ASP A 4 1.01 9.20 -15.63
CA ASP A 4 -0.32 9.77 -15.92
C ASP A 4 -1.13 8.98 -16.94
N GLU A 5 -0.46 8.47 -17.97
CA GLU A 5 -1.10 7.71 -19.03
C GLU A 5 -1.53 6.34 -18.53
N PHE A 6 -0.68 5.67 -17.73
CA PHE A 6 -1.03 4.43 -17.04
C PHE A 6 -2.22 4.61 -16.09
N ILE A 7 -2.18 5.65 -15.26
CA ILE A 7 -3.26 5.97 -14.32
C ILE A 7 -4.58 6.22 -15.06
N ARG A 8 -4.53 6.90 -16.21
CA ARG A 8 -5.70 7.17 -17.05
C ARG A 8 -6.25 5.90 -17.70
N GLU A 9 -5.37 5.05 -18.23
CA GLU A 9 -5.71 3.78 -18.86
C GLU A 9 -6.42 2.86 -17.86
N PHE A 10 -5.85 2.69 -16.68
CA PHE A 10 -6.37 1.85 -15.61
C PHE A 10 -7.36 2.55 -14.67
N LYS A 11 -7.75 3.80 -14.97
CA LYS A 11 -8.80 4.55 -14.26
C LYS A 11 -8.58 4.66 -12.74
N LEU A 12 -7.33 4.70 -12.28
CA LEU A 12 -6.99 4.58 -10.85
C LEU A 12 -7.46 5.76 -9.99
N ASN A 13 -7.73 6.91 -10.62
CA ASN A 13 -8.21 8.11 -9.96
C ASN A 13 -9.74 8.30 -10.02
N ARG A 14 -10.48 7.34 -10.59
CA ARG A 14 -11.92 7.45 -10.74
C ARG A 14 -12.67 7.17 -9.43
N LYS A 15 -13.84 7.79 -9.29
CA LYS A 15 -14.75 7.58 -8.15
C LYS A 15 -15.83 6.54 -8.45
N ASP A 16 -15.98 6.14 -9.71
CA ASP A 16 -16.93 5.16 -10.21
C ASP A 16 -16.30 3.77 -10.39
N GLY A 17 -16.71 2.83 -9.53
CA GLY A 17 -16.30 1.43 -9.58
C GLY A 17 -14.87 1.15 -9.12
N THR A 18 -14.59 -0.13 -8.91
CA THR A 18 -13.25 -0.62 -8.55
C THR A 18 -12.48 -0.96 -9.81
N SER A 19 -11.39 -0.24 -10.07
CA SER A 19 -10.45 -0.61 -11.14
C SER A 19 -9.48 -1.70 -10.66
N TYR A 20 -8.94 -2.48 -11.59
CA TYR A 20 -8.03 -3.57 -11.27
C TYR A 20 -6.75 -3.47 -12.11
N VAL A 21 -5.60 -3.61 -11.46
CA VAL A 21 -4.27 -3.68 -12.08
C VAL A 21 -3.62 -4.99 -11.65
N SER A 22 -3.34 -5.85 -12.62
CA SER A 22 -2.69 -7.14 -12.40
C SER A 22 -1.17 -7.01 -12.32
N LEU A 23 -0.50 -8.08 -11.90
CA LEU A 23 0.96 -8.17 -11.98
C LEU A 23 1.47 -8.00 -13.42
N GLU A 24 0.74 -8.52 -14.42
CA GLU A 24 1.12 -8.39 -15.84
C GLU A 24 1.08 -6.93 -16.30
N ASP A 25 0.07 -6.18 -15.87
CA ASP A 25 -0.03 -4.74 -16.16
C ASP A 25 1.13 -3.96 -15.53
N LEU A 26 1.55 -4.34 -14.31
CA LEU A 26 2.70 -3.74 -13.65
C LEU A 26 4.03 -4.05 -14.35
N GLU A 27 4.17 -5.21 -15.01
CA GLU A 27 5.37 -5.50 -15.79
C GLU A 27 5.51 -4.56 -17.00
N ILE A 28 4.41 -4.10 -17.61
CA ILE A 28 4.44 -3.07 -18.65
C ILE A 28 5.06 -1.79 -18.12
N LEU A 29 4.68 -1.40 -16.89
CA LEU A 29 5.19 -0.21 -16.22
C LEU A 29 6.69 -0.36 -15.86
N LYS A 30 7.08 -1.52 -15.33
CA LYS A 30 8.48 -1.84 -14.97
C LYS A 30 9.42 -1.84 -16.15
N ASN A 31 8.98 -2.39 -17.28
CA ASN A 31 9.75 -2.37 -18.54
C ASN A 31 10.03 -0.95 -19.07
N GLN A 32 9.34 0.06 -18.53
CA GLN A 32 9.55 1.47 -18.86
C GLN A 32 10.37 2.22 -17.82
N GLY A 33 10.89 1.51 -16.81
CA GLY A 33 11.78 2.07 -15.79
C GLY A 33 11.08 2.60 -14.54
N TYR A 34 9.77 2.37 -14.38
CA TYR A 34 9.04 2.76 -13.17
C TYR A 34 8.78 1.55 -12.28
N SER A 35 9.11 1.66 -11.00
CA SER A 35 8.73 0.64 -10.02
C SER A 35 7.25 0.74 -9.65
N THR A 36 6.70 -0.34 -9.09
CA THR A 36 5.37 -0.35 -8.47
C THR A 36 5.26 0.71 -7.37
N GLU A 37 6.33 0.92 -6.59
CA GLU A 37 6.39 1.98 -5.60
C GLU A 37 6.27 3.38 -6.22
N ASN A 38 6.93 3.64 -7.35
CA ASN A 38 6.78 4.93 -8.04
C ASN A 38 5.34 5.22 -8.45
N LEU A 39 4.58 4.22 -8.90
CA LEU A 39 3.15 4.38 -9.19
C LEU A 39 2.35 4.72 -7.94
N LEU A 40 2.57 3.99 -6.85
CA LEU A 40 1.84 4.17 -5.61
C LEU A 40 2.13 5.54 -4.97
N ASP A 41 3.40 5.95 -4.93
CA ASP A 41 3.78 7.28 -4.45
C ASP A 41 3.19 8.39 -5.32
N TYR A 42 3.17 8.19 -6.64
CA TYR A 42 2.57 9.15 -7.56
C TYR A 42 1.09 9.36 -7.29
N LEU A 43 0.33 8.28 -7.03
CA LEU A 43 -1.09 8.35 -6.66
C LEU A 43 -1.29 9.15 -5.36
N CYS A 44 -0.46 8.92 -4.35
CA CYS A 44 -0.54 9.68 -3.10
C CYS A 44 -0.23 11.17 -3.30
N GLN A 45 0.83 11.50 -4.04
CA GLN A 45 1.31 12.87 -4.21
C GLN A 45 0.43 13.71 -5.15
N ASN A 46 -0.08 13.11 -6.22
CA ASN A 46 -0.76 13.84 -7.30
C ASN A 46 -2.28 13.67 -7.30
N ASN A 47 -2.81 12.62 -6.68
CA ASN A 47 -4.24 12.31 -6.70
C ASN A 47 -4.91 12.40 -5.31
N ASN A 48 -4.16 12.82 -4.28
CA ASN A 48 -4.62 12.86 -2.89
C ASN A 48 -5.21 11.51 -2.46
N SER A 49 -4.56 10.42 -2.86
CA SER A 49 -4.98 9.06 -2.55
C SER A 49 -4.28 8.54 -1.30
N LEU A 50 -4.96 7.64 -0.59
CA LEU A 50 -4.38 6.82 0.47
C LEU A 50 -4.37 5.34 0.06
N LEU A 51 -3.42 4.58 0.61
CA LEU A 51 -3.15 3.21 0.21
C LEU A 51 -3.39 2.23 1.36
N HIS A 52 -4.14 1.18 1.11
CA HIS A 52 -4.35 0.09 2.06
C HIS A 52 -3.69 -1.19 1.54
N GLY A 53 -2.58 -1.60 2.16
CA GLY A 53 -1.98 -2.90 1.88
C GLY A 53 -2.69 -4.04 2.62
N SER A 54 -2.96 -5.14 1.91
CA SER A 54 -3.55 -6.36 2.46
C SER A 54 -3.00 -7.62 1.80
N ARG A 55 -2.81 -8.67 2.58
CA ARG A 55 -2.53 -10.03 2.08
C ARG A 55 -3.77 -10.74 1.52
N SER A 56 -4.95 -10.21 1.80
CA SER A 56 -6.23 -10.80 1.41
C SER A 56 -6.94 -9.88 0.44
N ASP A 57 -7.63 -10.52 -0.50
CA ASP A 57 -8.48 -9.83 -1.44
C ASP A 57 -9.73 -9.28 -0.73
N PHE A 58 -10.16 -8.09 -1.12
CA PHE A 58 -11.40 -7.43 -0.71
C PHE A 58 -12.19 -7.11 -1.97
N GLU A 59 -13.51 -7.30 -1.89
CA GLU A 59 -14.39 -7.05 -3.02
C GLU A 59 -14.59 -5.54 -3.25
N ASP A 60 -15.43 -4.91 -2.41
CA ASP A 60 -15.91 -3.54 -2.70
C ASP A 60 -15.47 -2.49 -1.66
N GLU A 61 -15.26 -2.90 -0.41
CA GLU A 61 -14.95 -1.99 0.68
C GLU A 61 -13.91 -2.56 1.66
N ILE A 62 -13.10 -1.67 2.21
CA ILE A 62 -12.22 -1.96 3.32
C ILE A 62 -13.03 -1.82 4.60
N LYS A 63 -13.18 -2.92 5.34
CA LYS A 63 -13.89 -2.93 6.63
C LYS A 63 -12.93 -2.62 7.78
N PRO A 64 -13.35 -1.84 8.79
CA PRO A 64 -12.54 -1.58 9.97
C PRO A 64 -12.20 -2.87 10.72
N ARG A 65 -10.92 -3.05 11.06
CA ARG A 65 -10.46 -4.15 11.93
C ARG A 65 -10.16 -3.59 13.31
N LYS A 66 -10.79 -4.15 14.35
CA LYS A 66 -10.74 -3.58 15.72
C LYS A 66 -11.15 -2.09 15.74
N GLY A 67 -12.16 -1.74 14.93
CA GLY A 67 -12.69 -0.39 14.81
C GLY A 67 -11.85 0.60 13.99
N LYS A 68 -10.77 0.15 13.34
CA LYS A 68 -9.87 1.04 12.57
C LYS A 68 -9.53 0.49 11.20
N ILE A 69 -9.51 1.37 10.21
CA ILE A 69 -8.86 1.19 8.92
C ILE A 69 -7.54 1.93 8.98
N TYR A 70 -6.48 1.29 8.49
CA TYR A 70 -5.15 1.89 8.42
C TYR A 70 -4.72 2.00 6.97
N CYS A 71 -4.51 3.21 6.50
CA CYS A 71 -3.91 3.48 5.20
C CYS A 71 -2.56 4.17 5.37
N ALA A 72 -1.80 4.22 4.28
CA ALA A 72 -0.53 4.93 4.19
C ALA A 72 -0.56 5.88 2.99
N ASN A 73 0.20 6.97 3.08
CA ASN A 73 0.49 7.86 1.95
C ASN A 73 1.87 7.56 1.31
N LEU A 74 2.46 6.40 1.62
CA LEU A 74 3.74 5.93 1.08
C LEU A 74 3.56 4.54 0.47
N GLY A 75 4.04 4.37 -0.76
CA GLY A 75 3.96 3.15 -1.55
C GLY A 75 4.68 1.98 -0.90
N SER A 76 5.91 2.19 -0.43
CA SER A 76 6.68 1.16 0.29
C SER A 76 5.97 0.59 1.52
N ILE A 77 5.24 1.42 2.28
CA ILE A 77 4.45 0.94 3.43
C ILE A 77 3.23 0.15 2.97
N ALA A 78 2.58 0.57 1.89
CA ALA A 78 1.45 -0.17 1.34
C ALA A 78 1.89 -1.56 0.82
N ILE A 79 3.01 -1.62 0.10
CA ILE A 79 3.65 -2.86 -0.37
C ILE A 79 4.06 -3.74 0.83
N LEU A 80 4.69 -3.16 1.85
CA LEU A 80 5.03 -3.89 3.08
C LEU A 80 3.78 -4.57 3.66
N LYS A 81 2.71 -3.81 3.87
CA LYS A 81 1.48 -4.32 4.48
C LYS A 81 0.74 -5.32 3.60
N SER A 82 0.98 -5.31 2.28
CA SER A 82 0.35 -6.27 1.36
C SER A 82 1.03 -7.63 1.36
N ILE A 83 2.31 -7.71 1.70
CA ILE A 83 3.08 -8.98 1.68
C ILE A 83 3.42 -9.51 3.08
N PHE A 84 3.51 -8.67 4.12
CA PHE A 84 3.82 -9.11 5.48
C PHE A 84 2.55 -9.28 6.36
N SER A 85 2.50 -10.36 7.14
CA SER A 85 1.39 -10.65 8.06
C SER A 85 1.64 -10.14 9.47
N ASN A 86 0.69 -9.36 9.99
CA ASN A 86 0.67 -8.92 11.39
C ASN A 86 0.07 -9.97 12.36
N LYS A 87 -0.21 -11.20 11.92
CA LYS A 87 -0.89 -12.22 12.77
C LYS A 87 0.05 -12.94 13.76
N GLY A 88 1.37 -12.93 13.52
CA GLY A 88 2.31 -13.84 14.19
C GLY A 88 3.22 -13.23 15.25
N SER A 89 3.66 -11.99 15.11
CA SER A 89 4.70 -11.39 15.96
C SER A 89 5.05 -9.99 15.44
N THR A 90 5.65 -9.20 16.32
CA THR A 90 5.77 -7.74 16.25
C THR A 90 6.60 -7.27 15.06
N LEU A 91 5.97 -7.00 13.91
CA LEU A 91 6.56 -6.15 12.87
C LEU A 91 6.76 -4.76 13.46
N SER A 92 7.96 -4.24 13.33
CA SER A 92 8.29 -2.88 13.73
C SER A 92 8.99 -2.17 12.59
N TYR A 93 8.48 -0.97 12.32
CA TYR A 93 9.01 -0.02 11.37
C TYR A 93 8.62 1.37 11.89
N ASP A 94 9.43 2.37 11.57
CA ASP A 94 9.24 3.72 12.10
C ASP A 94 8.02 4.40 11.46
N TYR A 95 7.32 5.23 12.24
CA TYR A 95 6.20 6.03 11.77
C TYR A 95 6.64 7.22 10.91
N ASP A 96 7.86 7.71 11.13
CA ASP A 96 8.44 8.83 10.40
C ASP A 96 9.59 8.31 9.53
N ILE A 97 9.41 8.45 8.21
CA ILE A 97 10.37 7.98 7.20
C ILE A 97 10.96 9.19 6.49
N SER A 98 12.28 9.24 6.41
CA SER A 98 13.04 10.30 5.75
C SER A 98 14.34 9.76 5.18
N GLU A 99 15.12 10.60 4.48
CA GLU A 99 16.47 10.22 4.04
C GLU A 99 17.39 9.85 5.23
N ASN A 100 17.26 10.56 6.36
CA ASN A 100 18.03 10.28 7.58
C ASN A 100 17.52 9.06 8.35
N ASN A 101 16.24 8.71 8.16
CA ASN A 101 15.62 7.54 8.74
C ASN A 101 14.87 6.74 7.67
N PRO A 102 15.61 6.01 6.81
CA PRO A 102 14.99 5.27 5.72
C PRO A 102 14.17 4.10 6.29
N LEU A 103 13.18 3.65 5.54
CA LEU A 103 12.35 2.52 5.93
C LEU A 103 13.22 1.28 6.19
N LYS A 104 13.12 0.76 7.42
CA LYS A 104 13.77 -0.48 7.87
C LYS A 104 12.72 -1.38 8.50
N LEU A 105 12.63 -2.63 8.03
CA LEU A 105 11.73 -3.61 8.62
C LEU A 105 12.48 -4.47 9.64
N LYS A 106 11.99 -4.50 10.88
CA LYS A 106 12.46 -5.41 11.93
C LYS A 106 11.40 -6.48 12.20
N ILE A 107 11.83 -7.74 12.16
CA ILE A 107 10.97 -8.92 12.43
C ILE A 107 11.57 -9.68 13.61
N LYS A 108 10.80 -9.79 14.70
CA LYS A 108 11.27 -10.41 15.95
C LYS A 108 11.01 -11.92 16.05
N ASP A 109 9.94 -12.43 15.44
CA ASP A 109 9.66 -13.87 15.46
C ASP A 109 9.16 -14.34 14.09
N LEU A 110 10.08 -14.66 13.18
CA LEU A 110 9.74 -15.14 11.85
C LEU A 110 9.04 -16.50 11.92
N ASN A 111 7.83 -16.60 11.39
CA ASN A 111 7.17 -17.88 11.11
C ASN A 111 6.90 -18.02 9.61
N GLU A 112 6.56 -19.24 9.18
CA GLU A 112 6.29 -19.59 7.77
C GLU A 112 5.26 -18.67 7.10
N ASN A 113 4.38 -18.05 7.88
CA ASN A 113 3.30 -17.20 7.39
C ASN A 113 3.57 -15.70 7.61
N THR A 114 4.76 -15.30 8.07
CA THR A 114 5.09 -13.89 8.31
C THR A 114 5.30 -13.15 7.00
N ILE A 115 5.97 -13.77 6.01
CA ILE A 115 6.27 -13.20 4.70
C ILE A 115 5.42 -13.93 3.65
N GLY A 116 4.71 -13.18 2.81
CA GLY A 116 3.96 -13.70 1.68
C GLY A 116 4.59 -13.31 0.34
N GLU A 117 4.27 -14.09 -0.68
CA GLU A 117 4.72 -13.83 -2.06
C GLU A 117 3.88 -12.78 -2.77
N ASN A 118 2.57 -12.76 -2.52
CA ASN A 118 1.64 -11.86 -3.19
C ASN A 118 0.68 -11.20 -2.21
N GLY A 119 0.12 -10.07 -2.64
CA GLY A 119 -0.93 -9.35 -1.94
C GLY A 119 -1.56 -8.27 -2.82
N PHE A 120 -2.26 -7.34 -2.17
CA PHE A 120 -2.98 -6.28 -2.84
C PHE A 120 -2.74 -4.94 -2.14
N VAL A 121 -2.68 -3.88 -2.94
CA VAL A 121 -2.80 -2.50 -2.48
C VAL A 121 -4.09 -1.92 -3.04
N TYR A 122 -4.93 -1.41 -2.14
CA TYR A 122 -6.16 -0.72 -2.48
C TYR A 122 -5.95 0.79 -2.43
N VAL A 123 -6.36 1.46 -3.49
CA VAL A 123 -6.34 2.92 -3.61
C VAL A 123 -7.66 3.48 -3.09
N VAL A 124 -7.57 4.45 -2.19
CA VAL A 124 -8.68 5.17 -1.58
C VAL A 124 -8.57 6.64 -1.93
N ASN A 125 -9.49 7.14 -2.76
CA ASN A 125 -9.50 8.53 -3.23
C ASN A 125 -10.41 9.46 -2.40
N ASN A 126 -11.28 8.90 -1.55
CA ASN A 126 -12.09 9.68 -0.60
C ASN A 126 -11.41 9.72 0.77
N THR A 127 -10.55 10.72 0.98
CA THR A 127 -9.71 10.83 2.17
C THR A 127 -10.33 11.67 3.29
N ASP A 128 -11.54 12.21 3.11
CA ASP A 128 -12.10 13.32 3.92
C ASP A 128 -12.32 13.00 5.42
N ASP A 129 -12.18 11.75 5.85
CA ASP A 129 -12.30 11.34 7.27
C ASP A 129 -11.06 10.60 7.81
N PHE A 130 -9.97 10.59 7.05
CA PHE A 130 -8.74 9.97 7.48
C PHE A 130 -7.93 10.95 8.34
N ILE A 131 -7.54 10.49 9.52
CA ILE A 131 -6.72 11.26 10.46
C ILE A 131 -5.29 10.74 10.38
N ASN A 132 -4.33 11.64 10.15
CA ASN A 132 -2.92 11.29 10.22
C ASN A 132 -2.51 11.06 11.68
N HIS A 133 -2.13 9.83 12.03
CA HIS A 133 -1.87 9.46 13.40
C HIS A 133 -0.77 8.39 13.53
N PRO A 134 0.36 8.70 14.19
CA PRO A 134 0.69 10.00 14.80
C PRO A 134 0.79 11.12 13.74
N GLU A 135 0.59 12.37 14.16
CA GLU A 135 0.68 13.53 13.27
C GLU A 135 2.10 13.63 12.69
N GLY A 136 2.21 13.92 11.39
CA GLY A 136 3.46 13.94 10.63
C GLY A 136 3.89 12.59 10.07
N SER A 137 3.27 11.48 10.46
CA SER A 137 3.67 10.14 10.03
C SER A 137 3.13 9.76 8.65
N TRP A 138 3.53 8.59 8.15
CA TRP A 138 2.89 8.01 6.96
C TRP A 138 1.51 7.41 7.22
N GLN A 139 1.08 7.25 8.49
CA GLN A 139 -0.10 6.48 8.85
C GLN A 139 -1.37 7.34 8.90
N TYR A 140 -2.42 6.84 8.27
CA TYR A 140 -3.75 7.45 8.30
C TYR A 140 -4.79 6.46 8.83
N ILE A 141 -5.69 6.94 9.69
CA ILE A 141 -6.69 6.13 10.37
C ILE A 141 -8.09 6.65 10.06
N LYS A 142 -9.02 5.74 9.74
CA LYS A 142 -10.47 6.00 9.64
C LYS A 142 -11.24 4.94 10.42
N TYR A 143 -12.41 5.28 10.94
CA TYR A 143 -13.20 4.39 11.83
C TYR A 143 -14.39 3.70 11.14
N ASN A 144 -14.82 4.23 9.99
CA ASN A 144 -15.93 3.70 9.20
C ASN A 144 -15.40 3.01 7.93
N PRO A 145 -16.18 2.12 7.28
CA PRO A 145 -15.81 1.52 6.00
C PRO A 145 -15.36 2.56 4.97
N SER A 146 -14.46 2.13 4.08
CA SER A 146 -13.96 2.95 2.98
C SER A 146 -14.13 2.22 1.68
N LEU A 147 -14.68 2.92 0.68
CA LEU A 147 -14.79 2.40 -0.68
C LEU A 147 -13.39 2.24 -1.29
N ILE A 148 -13.25 1.16 -2.06
CA ILE A 148 -12.07 0.89 -2.87
C ILE A 148 -12.28 1.57 -4.23
N ASN A 149 -11.30 2.34 -4.69
CA ASN A 149 -11.31 2.95 -6.02
C ASN A 149 -10.54 2.10 -7.03
N ALA A 150 -9.42 1.53 -6.58
CA ALA A 150 -8.65 0.61 -7.38
C ALA A 150 -8.00 -0.45 -6.50
N LYS A 151 -7.77 -1.61 -7.10
CA LYS A 151 -7.06 -2.75 -6.54
C LYS A 151 -5.84 -3.02 -7.43
N ILE A 152 -4.67 -3.07 -6.83
CA ILE A 152 -3.39 -3.29 -7.50
C ILE A 152 -2.76 -4.55 -6.89
N GLU A 153 -2.46 -5.55 -7.71
CA GLU A 153 -1.69 -6.71 -7.26
C GLU A 153 -0.25 -6.34 -6.93
N ILE A 154 0.30 -6.97 -5.91
CA ILE A 154 1.68 -6.74 -5.46
C ILE A 154 2.37 -8.09 -5.29
N LYS A 155 3.64 -8.17 -5.68
CA LYS A 155 4.51 -9.32 -5.38
C LYS A 155 5.63 -8.93 -4.42
N ARG A 156 6.24 -9.94 -3.79
CA ARG A 156 7.33 -9.76 -2.82
C ARG A 156 8.48 -8.92 -3.38
N ASP A 157 8.81 -9.10 -4.65
CA ASP A 157 9.89 -8.39 -5.35
C ASP A 157 9.64 -6.88 -5.51
N ASP A 158 8.42 -6.40 -5.29
CA ASP A 158 8.13 -4.97 -5.28
C ASP A 158 8.69 -4.28 -4.01
N PHE A 159 9.07 -5.05 -2.98
CA PHE A 159 9.64 -4.52 -1.73
C PHE A 159 11.17 -4.62 -1.70
N ASN A 160 11.82 -3.48 -1.89
CA ASN A 160 13.28 -3.36 -2.06
C ASN A 160 14.05 -2.89 -0.81
N TYR A 161 13.40 -2.85 0.35
CA TYR A 161 14.01 -2.33 1.58
C TYR A 161 14.68 -3.42 2.42
N PRO A 162 15.71 -3.06 3.22
CA PRO A 162 16.35 -4.01 4.12
C PRO A 162 15.37 -4.63 5.13
N ILE A 163 15.52 -5.94 5.32
CA ILE A 163 14.79 -6.72 6.32
C ILE A 163 15.80 -7.27 7.32
N TYR A 164 15.59 -6.96 8.59
CA TYR A 164 16.40 -7.46 9.69
C TYR A 164 15.60 -8.51 10.47
N LEU A 165 16.18 -9.71 10.55
CA LEU A 165 15.71 -10.81 11.37
C LEU A 165 16.49 -10.76 12.68
N ASN A 166 15.79 -10.62 13.81
CA ASN A 166 16.37 -10.71 15.14
C ASN A 166 16.28 -12.12 15.71
#